data_AF-A0A7C8HQF4-F1
#
_entry.id   AF-A0A7C8HQF4-F1
#
_cell.length_a   1.000
_cell.length_b   1.000
_cell.length_c   1.000
_cell.angle_alpha   90.00
_cell.angle_beta   90.00
_cell.angle_gamma   90.00
#
_symmetry.space_group_name_H-M   'P 1'
#
loop_
_entity.id
_entity.type
_entity.pdbx_description
1 polymer ?
#
loop_
_entity_poly.entity_id
_entity_poly.type
_entity_poly.pdbx_seq_one_letter_code
_entity_poly.pdbx_strand_id
1 'polypeptide(L)'
;MRLLILAVALLLAACEPGANGPLAGSNGCALVAERTVAFTGPEARDTVEARAIGRDCAGAVVVWTVRNAAGKPLFAHAAPYEWIHKPVDPTSAAQLQAFLDSWASAPVDDTSASPEWKADGVTAPEAWGPGGASMFVRETYESIRAAKLPRICLPISSDAYQCIFYDAEAEAVDVHFSGGA
;
A
#
# COMPACT_ATOMS: atom_id res chain seq x y z
N MET A 1 -23.23 14.02 -67.90
CA MET A 1 -23.89 13.85 -66.60
C MET A 1 -22.86 13.29 -65.64
N ARG A 2 -22.30 14.18 -64.80
CA ARG A 2 -22.39 14.10 -63.33
C ARG A 2 -21.37 13.11 -62.74
N LEU A 3 -20.24 13.64 -62.28
CA LEU A 3 -19.98 14.09 -60.90
C LEU A 3 -19.19 12.98 -60.18
N LEU A 4 -17.89 13.21 -59.94
CA LEU A 4 -17.37 13.59 -58.62
C LEU A 4 -17.30 12.38 -57.66
N ILE A 5 -16.14 11.71 -57.61
CA ILE A 5 -15.66 11.10 -56.36
C ILE A 5 -14.23 11.57 -56.15
N LEU A 6 -14.15 12.66 -55.39
CA LEU A 6 -12.96 13.29 -54.86
C LEU A 6 -12.24 12.35 -53.88
N ALA A 7 -10.92 12.42 -53.94
CA ALA A 7 -9.95 12.15 -52.88
C ALA A 7 -10.52 12.05 -51.45
N VAL A 8 -10.39 10.86 -50.85
CA VAL A 8 -10.25 10.68 -49.39
C VAL A 8 -9.00 9.84 -49.18
N ALA A 9 -7.86 10.47 -49.45
CA ALA A 9 -6.57 10.05 -48.93
C ALA A 9 -6.13 11.14 -47.95
N LEU A 10 -5.49 10.73 -46.85
CA LEU A 10 -5.00 11.56 -45.73
C LEU A 10 -6.04 11.97 -44.69
N LEU A 11 -6.25 11.12 -43.67
CA LEU A 11 -6.59 11.52 -42.29
C LEU A 11 -6.32 10.39 -41.26
N LEU A 12 -5.33 9.51 -41.50
CA LEU A 12 -4.94 8.42 -40.57
C LEU A 12 -3.58 8.67 -39.90
N ALA A 13 -3.24 9.94 -39.60
CA ALA A 13 -2.01 10.28 -38.90
C ALA A 13 -2.27 11.36 -37.84
N ALA A 14 -3.04 11.03 -36.80
CA ALA A 14 -3.16 11.90 -35.61
C ALA A 14 -3.47 11.14 -34.30
N CYS A 15 -3.18 9.83 -34.24
CA CYS A 15 -2.97 9.16 -32.97
C CYS A 15 -1.56 8.57 -32.98
N GLU A 16 -0.56 9.44 -32.97
CA GLU A 16 0.67 9.05 -32.30
C GLU A 16 0.30 8.98 -30.81
N PRO A 17 0.41 7.81 -30.15
CA PRO A 17 0.54 7.82 -28.70
C PRO A 17 1.71 8.73 -28.46
N GLY A 18 1.46 9.92 -27.88
CA GLY A 18 2.49 10.90 -27.60
C GLY A 18 3.67 10.14 -27.06
N ALA A 19 4.76 10.13 -27.82
CA ALA A 19 5.96 9.45 -27.45
C ALA A 19 6.27 9.99 -26.05
N ASN A 20 6.05 9.15 -25.05
CA ASN A 20 6.64 9.31 -23.74
C ASN A 20 8.13 9.19 -24.02
N GLY A 21 8.72 10.30 -24.51
CA GLY A 21 10.14 10.47 -24.55
C GLY A 21 10.63 10.08 -23.16
N PRO A 22 11.76 9.37 -23.06
CA PRO A 22 12.32 9.08 -21.75
C PRO A 22 12.34 10.42 -21.02
N LEU A 23 11.72 10.47 -19.83
CA LEU A 23 11.81 11.62 -18.94
C LEU A 23 13.30 11.82 -18.69
N ALA A 24 13.92 12.65 -19.53
CA ALA A 24 15.33 12.95 -19.53
C ALA A 24 15.55 13.91 -18.36
N GLY A 25 15.65 13.30 -17.20
CA GLY A 25 15.83 13.89 -15.90
C GLY A 25 16.06 12.76 -14.91
N SER A 26 17.23 12.14 -14.98
CA SER A 26 17.74 11.14 -14.03
C SER A 26 18.00 11.73 -12.62
N ASN A 27 17.17 12.68 -12.19
CA ASN A 27 17.21 13.36 -10.88
C ASN A 27 15.84 13.27 -10.18
N GLY A 28 14.96 12.33 -10.57
CA GLY A 28 13.66 12.10 -9.94
C GLY A 28 13.76 11.11 -8.77
N CYS A 29 12.84 11.20 -7.81
CA CYS A 29 12.80 10.31 -6.65
C CYS A 29 12.08 8.99 -6.93
N ALA A 30 12.41 8.35 -8.06
CA ALA A 30 11.86 7.05 -8.45
C ALA A 30 12.66 5.94 -7.75
N LEU A 31 12.37 5.71 -6.47
CA LEU A 31 13.01 4.71 -5.63
C LEU A 31 12.07 3.53 -5.39
N VAL A 32 12.61 2.34 -5.22
CA VAL A 32 11.86 1.10 -5.00
C VAL A 32 12.61 0.21 -4.00
N ALA A 33 11.87 -0.42 -3.10
CA ALA A 33 12.32 -1.50 -2.24
C ALA A 33 11.34 -2.67 -2.36
N GLU A 34 11.85 -3.89 -2.45
CA GLU A 34 11.05 -5.10 -2.58
C GLU A 34 11.48 -6.14 -1.55
N ARG A 35 10.52 -6.87 -0.98
CA ARG A 35 10.73 -7.98 -0.04
C ARG A 35 9.82 -9.15 -0.37
N THR A 36 10.36 -10.37 -0.30
CA THR A 36 9.54 -11.58 -0.30
C THR A 36 8.97 -11.82 1.08
N VAL A 37 7.68 -12.13 1.16
CA VAL A 37 6.95 -12.41 2.40
C VAL A 37 6.03 -13.63 2.23
N ALA A 38 5.59 -14.21 3.35
CA ALA A 38 4.69 -15.34 3.40
C ALA A 38 3.30 -14.90 3.92
N PHE A 39 2.60 -14.04 3.18
CA PHE A 39 1.38 -13.37 3.66
C PHE A 39 0.10 -14.15 3.35
N THR A 40 0.03 -14.80 2.19
CA THR A 40 -1.11 -15.63 1.77
C THR A 40 -1.03 -17.07 2.29
N GLY A 41 0.07 -17.42 2.95
CA GLY A 41 0.27 -18.71 3.61
C GLY A 41 1.73 -18.94 4.01
N PRO A 42 2.03 -19.96 4.83
CA PRO A 42 3.37 -20.16 5.43
C PRO A 42 4.52 -20.33 4.44
N GLU A 43 4.24 -20.91 3.27
CA GLU A 43 5.23 -21.17 2.21
C GLU A 43 5.03 -20.23 1.00
N ALA A 44 4.16 -19.24 1.14
CA ALA A 44 3.90 -18.29 0.06
C ALA A 44 5.16 -17.46 -0.24
N ARG A 45 5.33 -17.12 -1.50
CA ARG A 45 6.40 -16.24 -1.99
C ARG A 45 5.78 -14.96 -2.52
N ASP A 46 5.00 -14.33 -1.67
CA ASP A 46 4.36 -13.07 -1.95
C ASP A 46 5.40 -11.95 -1.92
N THR A 47 5.02 -10.80 -2.45
CA THR A 47 5.93 -9.67 -2.60
C THR A 47 5.33 -8.44 -1.98
N VAL A 48 6.09 -7.80 -1.11
CA VAL A 48 5.85 -6.42 -0.69
C VAL A 48 6.76 -5.51 -1.47
N GLU A 49 6.19 -4.52 -2.15
CA GLU A 49 6.91 -3.45 -2.83
C GLU A 49 6.57 -2.11 -2.17
N ALA A 50 7.59 -1.36 -1.75
CA ALA A 50 7.47 0.04 -1.38
C ALA A 50 8.18 0.90 -2.43
N ARG A 51 7.50 1.89 -3.00
CA ARG A 51 8.09 2.79 -4.00
C ARG A 51 7.76 4.25 -3.75
N ALA A 52 8.64 5.12 -4.23
CA ALA A 52 8.41 6.56 -4.27
C ALA A 52 8.11 7.02 -5.70
N ILE A 53 7.16 7.93 -5.81
CA ILE A 53 6.72 8.55 -7.07
C ILE A 53 6.71 10.06 -6.84
N GLY A 54 7.55 10.78 -7.58
CA GLY A 54 7.63 12.24 -7.45
C GLY A 54 8.75 12.84 -8.28
N ARG A 55 8.64 14.14 -8.54
CA ARG A 55 9.70 14.92 -9.19
C ARG A 55 10.93 15.05 -8.30
N ASP A 56 10.72 15.15 -6.99
CA ASP A 56 11.74 15.24 -5.96
C ASP A 56 11.33 14.38 -4.75
N CYS A 57 12.29 14.09 -3.86
CA CYS A 57 12.06 13.20 -2.72
C CYS A 57 11.27 13.88 -1.58
N ALA A 58 11.23 15.21 -1.54
CA ALA A 58 10.51 15.95 -0.52
C ALA A 58 9.00 15.86 -0.77
N GLY A 59 8.58 16.04 -2.03
CA GLY A 59 7.20 15.92 -2.46
C GLY A 59 6.81 14.55 -3.01
N ALA A 60 7.52 13.48 -2.64
CA ALA A 60 7.22 12.14 -3.13
C ALA A 60 5.93 11.59 -2.50
N VAL A 61 5.10 10.93 -3.32
CA VAL A 61 4.08 10.00 -2.86
C VAL A 61 4.76 8.64 -2.71
N VAL A 62 4.61 8.02 -1.54
CA VAL A 62 5.06 6.64 -1.32
C VAL A 62 3.88 5.69 -1.45
N VAL A 63 4.13 4.54 -2.08
CA VAL A 63 3.14 3.49 -2.32
C VAL A 63 3.71 2.19 -1.78
N TRP A 64 2.96 1.52 -0.91
CA TRP A 64 3.23 0.18 -0.40
C TRP A 64 2.21 -0.77 -1.00
N THR A 65 2.64 -1.84 -1.63
CA THR A 65 1.76 -2.84 -2.26
C THR A 65 2.19 -4.23 -1.85
N VAL A 66 1.25 -5.06 -1.43
CA VAL A 66 1.44 -6.51 -1.31
C VAL A 66 0.78 -7.22 -2.48
N ARG A 67 1.52 -8.16 -3.08
CA ARG A 67 1.10 -8.98 -4.21
C ARG A 67 1.27 -10.45 -3.85
N ASN A 68 0.39 -11.30 -4.35
CA ASN A 68 0.61 -12.74 -4.23
C ASN A 68 1.76 -13.21 -5.14
N ALA A 69 2.16 -14.48 -5.02
CA ALA A 69 3.20 -15.10 -5.86
C ALA A 69 2.94 -15.04 -7.38
N ALA A 70 1.70 -14.84 -7.83
CA ALA A 70 1.34 -14.65 -9.24
C ALA A 70 1.43 -13.17 -9.70
N GLY A 71 1.79 -12.25 -8.79
CA GLY A 71 1.86 -10.81 -9.05
C GLY A 71 0.51 -10.07 -8.92
N LYS A 72 -0.58 -10.76 -8.56
CA LYS A 72 -1.90 -10.13 -8.34
C LYS A 72 -1.79 -9.20 -7.13
N PRO A 73 -2.10 -7.89 -7.26
CA PRO A 73 -2.15 -7.01 -6.11
C PRO A 73 -3.28 -7.45 -5.18
N LEU A 74 -2.97 -7.56 -3.89
CA LEU A 74 -3.92 -7.91 -2.84
C LEU A 74 -4.35 -6.67 -2.06
N PHE A 75 -3.38 -5.79 -1.74
CA PHE A 75 -3.63 -4.55 -1.03
C PHE A 75 -2.57 -3.51 -1.40
N ALA A 76 -2.96 -2.24 -1.40
CA ALA A 76 -2.06 -1.12 -1.58
C ALA A 76 -2.44 0.05 -0.67
N HIS A 77 -1.42 0.72 -0.13
CA HIS A 77 -1.56 1.98 0.59
C HIS A 77 -0.68 3.03 -0.09
N ALA A 78 -1.18 4.25 -0.23
CA ALA A 78 -0.42 5.36 -0.77
C ALA A 78 -0.66 6.62 0.06
N ALA A 79 0.43 7.34 0.34
CA ALA A 79 0.35 8.63 1.01
C ALA A 79 1.51 9.54 0.57
N PRO A 80 1.36 10.86 0.71
CA PRO A 80 2.51 11.76 0.72
C PRO A 80 3.53 11.31 1.77
N TYR A 81 4.82 11.27 1.40
CA TYR A 81 5.88 10.86 2.32
C TYR A 81 5.87 11.68 3.63
N GLU A 82 5.60 12.97 3.50
CA GLU A 82 5.48 13.93 4.60
C GLU A 82 4.38 13.60 5.63
N TRP A 83 3.41 12.75 5.27
CA TRP A 83 2.36 12.33 6.20
C TRP A 83 2.79 11.13 7.04
N ILE A 84 3.66 10.27 6.52
CA ILE A 84 4.08 9.03 7.17
C ILE A 84 5.37 9.22 7.99
N HIS A 85 6.22 10.18 7.61
CA HIS A 85 7.49 10.41 8.28
C HIS A 85 7.62 11.83 8.83
N LYS A 86 7.98 11.95 10.12
CA LYS A 86 8.29 13.23 10.76
C LYS A 86 9.62 13.13 11.53
N PRO A 87 10.47 14.19 11.54
CA PRO A 87 10.35 15.40 10.72
C PRO A 87 10.64 15.13 9.24
N VAL A 88 10.09 15.97 8.36
CA VAL A 88 10.34 15.95 6.92
C VAL A 88 11.50 16.90 6.64
N ASP A 89 12.74 16.51 6.90
CA ASP A 89 13.89 17.41 6.72
C ASP A 89 15.09 16.68 6.14
N PRO A 90 15.81 17.35 5.21
CA PRO A 90 15.70 17.08 3.79
C PRO A 90 15.71 15.59 3.47
N THR A 91 14.77 15.12 2.65
CA THR A 91 14.74 13.73 2.19
C THR A 91 15.75 13.55 1.06
N SER A 92 17.00 13.27 1.41
CA SER A 92 17.91 12.73 0.41
C SER A 92 17.35 11.42 -0.16
N ALA A 93 17.73 11.07 -1.38
CA ALA A 93 17.37 9.77 -1.96
C ALA A 93 17.77 8.60 -1.05
N ALA A 94 18.89 8.73 -0.32
CA ALA A 94 19.35 7.72 0.64
C ALA A 94 18.40 7.57 1.84
N GLN A 95 17.91 8.67 2.41
CA GLN A 95 16.95 8.62 3.52
C GLN A 95 15.60 8.05 3.06
N LEU A 96 15.11 8.47 1.89
CA LEU A 96 13.86 7.90 1.38
C LEU A 96 14.02 6.42 1.06
N GLN A 97 15.14 5.99 0.47
CA GLN A 97 15.41 4.57 0.23
C GLN A 97 15.44 3.77 1.54
N ALA A 98 16.10 4.27 2.58
CA ALA A 98 16.13 3.63 3.90
C ALA A 98 14.72 3.50 4.51
N PHE A 99 13.88 4.52 4.34
CA PHE A 99 12.47 4.43 4.72
C PHE A 99 11.74 3.34 3.92
N LEU A 100 11.85 3.31 2.59
CA LEU A 100 11.19 2.31 1.75
C LEU A 100 11.64 0.90 2.10
N ASP A 101 12.93 0.70 2.37
CA ASP A 101 13.49 -0.58 2.81
C ASP A 101 12.91 -1.05 4.14
N SER A 102 12.75 -0.14 5.09
CA SER A 102 12.12 -0.44 6.39
C SER A 102 10.62 -0.74 6.23
N TRP A 103 9.91 0.11 5.48
CA TRP A 103 8.47 0.00 5.27
C TRP A 103 8.08 -1.27 4.50
N ALA A 104 8.89 -1.67 3.51
CA ALA A 104 8.73 -2.94 2.79
C ALA A 104 9.04 -4.17 3.67
N SER A 105 9.77 -4.00 4.77
CA SER A 105 10.17 -5.08 5.68
C SER A 105 9.21 -5.26 6.86
N ALA A 106 7.99 -4.70 6.79
CA ALA A 106 6.96 -4.92 7.79
C ALA A 106 6.74 -6.44 8.00
N PRO A 107 6.81 -6.94 9.25
CA PRO A 107 6.77 -8.36 9.51
C PRO A 107 5.38 -8.93 9.24
N VAL A 108 5.34 -10.20 8.81
CA VAL A 108 4.13 -11.01 8.82
C VAL A 108 4.07 -11.76 10.15
N ASP A 109 3.02 -11.51 10.92
CA ASP A 109 2.64 -12.29 12.10
C ASP A 109 1.22 -12.83 11.93
N ASP A 110 0.47 -13.01 13.02
CA ASP A 110 -0.91 -13.46 12.95
C ASP A 110 -1.87 -12.57 13.76
N THR A 111 -3.16 -12.66 13.43
CA THR A 111 -4.19 -11.83 14.02
C THR A 111 -4.33 -11.97 15.53
N SER A 112 -3.84 -13.05 16.16
CA SER A 112 -3.86 -13.20 17.62
C SER A 112 -2.93 -12.24 18.36
N ALA A 113 -1.96 -11.66 17.66
CA ALA A 113 -1.13 -10.57 18.15
C ALA A 113 -1.86 -9.21 18.17
N SER A 114 -3.12 -9.15 17.72
CA SER A 114 -3.92 -7.93 17.79
C SER A 114 -4.48 -7.70 19.20
N PRO A 115 -4.63 -6.44 19.64
CA PRO A 115 -5.09 -6.14 21.00
C PRO A 115 -6.51 -6.61 21.26
N GLU A 116 -6.74 -7.20 22.43
CA GLU A 116 -8.05 -7.71 22.83
C GLU A 116 -9.09 -6.60 23.07
N TRP A 117 -10.29 -6.77 22.53
CA TRP A 117 -11.48 -5.95 22.75
C TRP A 117 -12.35 -6.57 23.85
N LYS A 118 -11.92 -6.32 25.09
CA LYS A 118 -12.46 -6.94 26.31
C LYS A 118 -13.89 -6.53 26.66
N ALA A 119 -14.22 -5.25 26.51
CA ALA A 119 -15.45 -4.69 27.05
C ALA A 119 -16.54 -4.58 25.97
N ASP A 120 -17.76 -4.99 26.32
CA ASP A 120 -18.95 -4.62 25.56
C ASP A 120 -19.23 -3.11 25.71
N GLY A 121 -19.74 -2.50 24.64
CA GLY A 121 -20.19 -1.10 24.65
C GLY A 121 -19.08 -0.05 24.56
N VAL A 122 -17.80 -0.43 24.48
CA VAL A 122 -16.72 0.48 24.08
C VAL A 122 -16.49 0.38 22.58
N THR A 123 -16.19 1.49 21.90
CA THR A 123 -16.04 1.54 20.44
C THR A 123 -14.68 1.05 19.93
N ALA A 124 -13.66 1.00 20.82
CA ALA A 124 -12.33 0.50 20.50
C ALA A 124 -11.58 0.11 21.79
N PRO A 125 -10.67 -0.89 21.74
CA PRO A 125 -9.66 -1.14 22.77
C PRO A 125 -8.76 0.07 23.02
N GLU A 126 -8.48 0.39 24.28
CA GLU A 126 -7.53 1.44 24.66
C GLU A 126 -6.13 1.21 24.06
N ALA A 127 -5.73 -0.05 23.94
CA ALA A 127 -4.46 -0.46 23.35
C ALA A 127 -4.31 -0.10 21.85
N TRP A 128 -5.38 0.30 21.16
CA TRP A 128 -5.27 0.84 19.81
C TRP A 128 -4.82 2.31 19.80
N GLY A 129 -4.80 2.98 20.95
CA GLY A 129 -4.42 4.38 21.05
C GLY A 129 -5.48 5.35 20.49
N PRO A 130 -5.13 6.65 20.41
CA PRO A 130 -6.04 7.69 19.93
C PRO A 130 -6.56 7.42 18.52
N GLY A 131 -7.87 7.60 18.32
CA GLY A 131 -8.48 7.39 17.00
C GLY A 131 -8.50 5.93 16.54
N GLY A 132 -8.18 4.98 17.43
CA GLY A 132 -8.25 3.56 17.14
C GLY A 132 -9.65 3.14 16.70
N ALA A 133 -9.74 2.34 15.64
CA ALA A 133 -11.01 1.88 15.08
C ALA A 133 -10.85 0.55 14.34
N SER A 134 -11.95 -0.18 14.24
CA SER A 134 -12.11 -1.31 13.34
C SER A 134 -13.42 -1.14 12.58
N MET A 135 -13.45 -1.63 11.34
CA MET A 135 -14.69 -1.73 10.58
C MET A 135 -15.58 -2.89 11.06
N PHE A 136 -15.02 -3.79 11.86
CA PHE A 136 -15.72 -4.93 12.44
C PHE A 136 -16.33 -4.57 13.79
N VAL A 137 -17.48 -5.18 14.07
CA VAL A 137 -18.00 -5.24 15.45
C VAL A 137 -17.11 -6.15 16.30
N ARG A 138 -17.17 -5.98 17.62
CA ARG A 138 -16.32 -6.68 18.59
C ARG A 138 -16.31 -8.19 18.37
N GLU A 139 -17.48 -8.80 18.16
CA GLU A 139 -17.62 -10.24 17.98
C GLU A 139 -16.85 -10.73 16.75
N THR A 140 -16.97 -10.01 15.62
CA THR A 140 -16.25 -10.34 14.39
C THR A 140 -14.75 -10.09 14.53
N TYR A 141 -14.35 -8.97 15.16
CA TYR A 141 -12.95 -8.67 15.44
C TYR A 141 -12.29 -9.79 16.28
N GLU A 142 -12.93 -10.19 17.38
CA GLU A 142 -12.40 -11.24 18.25
C GLU A 142 -12.39 -12.62 17.58
N SER A 143 -13.37 -12.90 16.69
CA SER A 143 -13.34 -14.10 15.86
C SER A 143 -12.15 -14.11 14.90
N ILE A 144 -11.85 -12.99 14.23
CA ILE A 144 -10.68 -12.86 13.34
C ILE A 144 -9.39 -13.01 14.14
N ARG A 145 -9.30 -12.38 15.32
CA ARG A 145 -8.16 -12.53 16.25
C ARG A 145 -7.94 -13.99 16.66
N ALA A 146 -9.01 -14.71 16.99
CA ALA A 146 -8.94 -16.13 17.37
C ALA A 146 -8.54 -17.05 16.22
N ALA A 147 -8.83 -16.67 14.96
CA ALA A 147 -8.53 -17.46 13.77
C ALA A 147 -7.03 -17.50 13.40
N LYS A 148 -6.20 -16.60 13.95
CA LYS A 148 -4.74 -16.54 13.68
C LYS A 148 -4.42 -16.42 12.19
N LEU A 149 -5.15 -15.56 11.49
CA LEU A 149 -4.91 -15.28 10.08
C LEU A 149 -3.60 -14.49 9.91
N PRO A 150 -2.85 -14.65 8.81
CA PRO A 150 -1.65 -13.86 8.56
C PRO A 150 -1.95 -12.36 8.60
N ARG A 151 -1.11 -11.60 9.28
CA ARG A 151 -1.31 -10.15 9.51
C ARG A 151 -0.05 -9.37 9.21
N ILE A 152 -0.22 -8.16 8.65
CA ILE A 152 0.85 -7.16 8.50
C ILE A 152 0.33 -5.85 9.10
N CYS A 153 1.12 -5.23 9.98
CA CYS A 153 0.86 -3.88 10.47
C CYS A 153 1.85 -2.90 9.86
N LEU A 154 1.35 -1.81 9.25
CA LEU A 154 2.16 -0.78 8.61
C LEU A 154 1.78 0.62 9.11
N PRO A 155 2.75 1.53 9.27
CA PRO A 155 2.48 2.95 9.44
C PRO A 155 1.71 3.49 8.23
N ILE A 156 0.65 4.26 8.49
CA ILE A 156 -0.16 4.96 7.48
C ILE A 156 -0.11 6.49 7.65
N SER A 157 0.41 6.95 8.79
CA SER A 157 0.86 8.31 9.04
C SER A 157 1.99 8.27 10.08
N SER A 158 2.56 9.44 10.44
CA SER A 158 3.57 9.52 11.49
C SER A 158 3.04 9.10 12.86
N ASP A 159 1.72 9.18 13.04
CA ASP A 159 1.04 9.04 14.33
C ASP A 159 -0.02 7.94 14.27
N ALA A 160 -0.08 7.15 13.18
CA ALA A 160 -1.08 6.09 12.99
C ALA A 160 -0.55 4.91 12.19
N TYR A 161 -1.10 3.73 12.51
CA TYR A 161 -0.82 2.49 11.81
C TYR A 161 -2.12 1.77 11.45
N GLN A 162 -2.02 0.85 10.50
CA GLN A 162 -3.10 -0.02 10.09
C GLN A 162 -2.60 -1.46 10.06
N CYS A 163 -3.41 -2.39 10.56
CA CYS A 163 -3.12 -3.82 10.50
C CYS A 163 -4.09 -4.47 9.53
N ILE A 164 -3.56 -5.09 8.46
CA ILE A 164 -4.31 -5.87 7.48
C ILE A 164 -4.14 -7.36 7.74
N PHE A 165 -5.09 -8.17 7.31
CA PHE A 165 -4.98 -9.62 7.33
C PHE A 165 -5.44 -10.23 6.01
N TYR A 166 -4.97 -11.45 5.72
CA TYR A 166 -5.42 -12.20 4.55
C TYR A 166 -6.41 -13.30 4.95
N ASP A 167 -7.57 -13.31 4.31
CA ASP A 167 -8.55 -14.39 4.38
C ASP A 167 -8.40 -15.29 3.14
N ALA A 168 -7.93 -16.51 3.35
CA ALA A 168 -7.71 -17.50 2.29
C ALA A 168 -9.02 -18.08 1.73
N GLU A 169 -10.11 -18.09 2.51
CA GLU A 169 -11.42 -18.57 2.05
C GLU A 169 -12.06 -17.54 1.11
N ALA A 170 -11.95 -16.26 1.44
CA ALA A 170 -12.43 -15.15 0.61
C ALA A 170 -11.44 -14.73 -0.49
N GLU A 171 -10.21 -15.22 -0.46
CA GLU A 171 -9.06 -14.74 -1.24
C GLU A 171 -8.90 -13.20 -1.20
N ALA A 172 -9.12 -12.62 -0.03
CA ALA A 172 -9.25 -11.17 0.17
C ALA A 172 -8.34 -10.65 1.29
N VAL A 173 -8.05 -9.35 1.25
CA VAL A 173 -7.35 -8.63 2.31
C VAL A 173 -8.29 -7.58 2.88
N ASP A 174 -8.45 -7.60 4.19
CA ASP A 174 -9.23 -6.61 4.93
C ASP A 174 -8.41 -5.92 6.00
N VAL A 175 -8.90 -4.75 6.42
CA VAL A 175 -8.30 -3.99 7.51
C VAL A 175 -8.84 -4.52 8.83
N HIS A 176 -7.99 -5.17 9.62
CA HIS A 176 -8.37 -5.68 10.93
C HIS A 176 -8.70 -4.53 11.88
N PHE A 177 -7.79 -3.56 11.99
CA PHE A 177 -7.97 -2.34 12.76
C PHE A 177 -6.91 -1.29 12.37
N SER A 178 -7.16 -0.04 12.74
CA SER A 178 -6.20 1.05 12.74
C SER A 178 -6.03 1.58 14.16
N GLY A 179 -4.85 2.11 14.47
CA GLY A 179 -4.52 2.67 15.77
C GLY A 179 -3.64 3.91 15.66
N GLY A 180 -3.57 4.67 16.76
CA GLY A 180 -2.67 5.80 16.93
C GLY A 180 -1.42 5.40 17.71
N ALA A 181 -0.29 6.03 17.39
CA ALA A 181 0.98 5.93 18.12
C ALA A 181 1.09 6.98 19.24
#